data_AF-A0A2N9JHT5-F1
#
_entry.id   AF-A0A2N9JHT5-F1
#
_cell.length_a   1.000
_cell.length_b   1.000
_cell.length_c   1.000
_cell.angle_alpha   90.00
_cell.angle_beta   90.00
_cell.angle_gamma   90.00
#
_symmetry.space_group_name_H-M   'P 1'
#
loop_
_entity.id
_entity.type
_entity.pdbx_description
1 polymer ?
#
loop_
_entity_poly.entity_id
_entity_poly.type
_entity_poly.pdbx_seq_one_letter_code
_entity_poly.pdbx_strand_id
1 'polypeptide(L)' 'MLAVPLVACHPYHAARDELLRRLGRVDEAEAANRTALSLTSDQAKQRPLHERFDREQDHA' A
#
# COMPACT_ATOMS: atom_id res chain seq x y z
N MET A 1 -2.09 -15.89 21.63
CA MET A 1 -1.18 -15.23 20.67
C MET A 1 -1.89 -15.21 19.32
N LEU A 2 -2.54 -14.11 18.96
CA LEU A 2 -3.32 -14.01 17.73
C LEU A 2 -2.36 -13.73 16.57
N ALA A 3 -2.04 -14.76 15.79
CA ALA A 3 -1.37 -14.58 14.51
C ALA A 3 -2.36 -13.90 13.57
N VAL A 4 -2.27 -12.57 13.47
CA VAL A 4 -3.04 -11.83 12.46
C VAL A 4 -2.51 -12.26 11.08
N PRO A 5 -3.38 -12.70 10.16
CA PRO A 5 -2.97 -13.03 8.81
C PRO A 5 -2.23 -11.85 8.17
N LEU A 6 -1.08 -12.08 7.53
CA LEU A 6 -0.30 -11.02 6.87
C LEU A 6 -1.12 -10.18 5.90
N VAL A 7 -2.12 -10.79 5.26
CA VAL A 7 -3.08 -10.12 4.36
C VAL A 7 -3.97 -9.09 5.06
N ALA A 8 -4.12 -9.16 6.38
CA ALA A 8 -4.90 -8.20 7.17
C ALA A 8 -4.03 -7.04 7.71
N CYS A 9 -2.73 -7.01 7.41
CA CYS A 9 -1.82 -5.98 7.87
C CYS A 9 -1.49 -4.97 6.75
N HIS A 10 -1.81 -3.70 6.94
CA HIS A 10 -1.49 -2.65 5.95
C HIS A 10 0.01 -2.54 5.58
N PRO A 11 1.00 -2.80 6.47
CA PRO A 11 2.42 -2.73 6.09
C PRO A 11 2.82 -3.79 5.06
N TYR A 12 2.16 -4.95 5.06
CA TYR A 12 2.41 -6.02 4.09
C TYR A 12 2.03 -5.57 2.68
N HIS A 13 0.86 -4.93 2.54
CA HIS A 13 0.38 -4.44 1.25
C HIS A 13 1.19 -3.24 0.73
N ALA A 14 1.68 -2.37 1.61
CA ALA A 14 2.57 -1.26 1.24
C ALA A 14 3.94 -1.76 0.73
N ALA A 15 4.52 -2.77 1.39
CA ALA A 15 5.77 -3.38 0.91
C ALA A 15 5.58 -4.14 -0.42
N ARG A 16 4.38 -4.72 -0.63
CA ARG A 16 4.03 -5.41 -1.88
C ARG A 16 3.86 -4.44 -3.05
N ASP A 17 3.23 -3.28 -2.83
CA ASP A 17 3.12 -2.21 -3.85
C ASP A 17 4.52 -1.76 -4.33
N GLU A 18 5.40 -1.39 -3.40
CA GLU A 18 6.78 -0.96 -3.71
C GLU A 18 7.53 -2.00 -4.55
N LEU A 19 7.44 -3.29 -4.17
CA LEU A 19 8.10 -4.36 -4.90
C LEU A 19 7.53 -4.54 -6.31
N LEU A 20 6.21 -4.46 -6.45
CA LEU A 20 5.54 -4.63 -7.75
C LEU A 20 5.85 -3.47 -8.70
N ARG A 21 5.97 -2.23 -8.20
CA ARG A 21 6.43 -1.08 -9.00
C ARG A 21 7.85 -1.27 -9.51
N ARG A 22 8.77 -1.71 -8.64
CA ARG A 22 10.16 -2.00 -9.04
C ARG A 22 10.28 -3.12 -10.07
N LEU A 23 9.27 -4.00 -10.15
CA LEU A 23 9.15 -5.05 -11.16
C LEU A 23 8.38 -4.61 -12.42
N GLY A 24 7.92 -3.36 -12.50
CA GLY A 24 7.12 -2.84 -13.62
C GLY A 24 5.67 -3.34 -13.66
N ARG A 25 5.19 -4.01 -12.59
CA ARG A 25 3.83 -4.57 -12.49
C ARG A 25 2.88 -3.56 -11.85
N VAL A 26 2.65 -2.46 -12.57
CA VAL A 26 1.96 -1.25 -12.07
C VAL A 26 0.54 -1.55 -11.59
N ASP A 27 -0.26 -2.29 -12.36
CA ASP A 27 -1.66 -2.59 -12.01
C ASP A 27 -1.78 -3.37 -10.69
N GLU A 28 -0.86 -4.30 -10.45
CA GLU A 28 -0.86 -5.11 -9.23
C GLU A 28 -0.35 -4.34 -8.02
N ALA A 29 0.54 -3.38 -8.25
CA ALA A 29 1.01 -2.46 -7.23
C ALA A 29 -0.15 -1.58 -6.76
N GLU A 30 -0.90 -1.01 -7.71
CA GLU A 30 -2.06 -0.18 -7.40
C GLU A 30 -3.12 -0.94 -6.60
N ALA A 31 -3.41 -2.19 -6.98
CA ALA A 31 -4.32 -3.05 -6.22
C ALA A 31 -3.83 -3.34 -4.79
N ALA A 32 -2.52 -3.53 -4.60
CA ALA A 32 -1.92 -3.68 -3.26
C ALA A 32 -2.07 -2.40 -2.44
N ASN A 33 -1.78 -1.24 -3.03
CA ASN A 33 -1.87 0.04 -2.34
C ASN A 33 -3.31 0.37 -1.91
N ARG A 34 -4.31 0.13 -2.78
CA ARG A 34 -5.74 0.28 -2.41
C ARG A 34 -6.12 -0.62 -1.22
N THR A 35 -5.57 -1.83 -1.16
CA THR A 35 -5.79 -2.75 -0.03
C THR A 35 -5.12 -2.24 1.26
N ALA A 36 -3.91 -1.67 1.16
CA ALA A 36 -3.22 -1.04 2.30
C ALA A 36 -4.03 0.14 2.87
N LEU A 37 -4.59 0.98 2.00
CA LEU A 37 -5.42 2.13 2.37
C LEU A 37 -6.73 1.68 3.05
N SER A 38 -7.38 0.63 2.53
CA SER A 38 -8.61 0.08 3.09
C SER A 38 -8.40 -0.59 4.46
N LEU A 39 -7.22 -1.13 4.74
CA LEU A 39 -6.87 -1.78 6.02
C LEU A 39 -6.36 -0.79 7.08
N THR A 40 -6.08 0.45 6.68
CA THR A 40 -5.65 1.50 7.59
C THR A 40 -6.90 2.20 8.15
N SER A 41 -7.48 1.70 9.24
CA SER A 41 -8.64 2.34 9.91
C SER A 41 -8.31 3.62 10.68
N ASP A 42 -7.03 3.96 10.86
CA ASP A 42 -6.59 5.21 11.48
C ASP A 42 -6.28 6.27 10.42
N GLN A 43 -7.16 7.27 10.27
CA GLN A 43 -6.97 8.40 9.35
C GLN A 43 -5.62 9.12 9.54
N ALA A 44 -5.05 9.08 10.74
CA ALA A 44 -3.72 9.63 11.05
C ALA A 44 -2.56 8.90 10.33
N LYS A 45 -2.73 7.61 10.01
CA LYS A 45 -1.74 6.81 9.24
C LYS A 45 -2.03 6.79 7.73
N GLN A 46 -3.24 7.18 7.30
CA GLN A 46 -3.62 7.27 5.89
C GLN A 46 -2.97 8.46 5.16
N ARG A 47 -2.73 9.57 5.87
CA ARG A 47 -2.15 10.80 5.30
C ARG A 47 -0.77 10.61 4.65
N PRO A 48 0.24 10.00 5.31
CA PRO A 48 1.55 9.78 4.69
C PRO A 48 1.53 8.73 3.56
N LEU A 49 0.51 7.87 3.48
CA LEU A 49 0.34 6.91 2.39
C LEU A 49 -0.23 7.58 1.13
N HIS A 50 -1.21 8.47 1.28
CA HIS A 50 -1.73 9.29 0.17
C HIS A 50 -0.65 10.20 -0.41
N GLU A 51 0.12 10.90 0.44
CA GLU A 51 1.18 11.82 -0.01
C GLU A 51 2.33 11.12 -0.78
N ARG A 52 2.52 9.82 -0.54
CA ARG A 52 3.44 9.00 -1.34
C ARG A 52 2.82 8.61 -2.67
N PHE A 53 1.56 8.16 -2.65
CA PHE A 53 0.84 7.77 -3.86
C PHE A 53 0.74 8.92 -4.87
N ASP A 54 0.39 10.13 -4.44
CA ASP A 54 0.24 11.28 -5.35
C ASP A 54 1.57 11.66 -6.00
N ARG A 55 2.67 11.70 -5.24
CA ARG A 55 4.02 11.95 -5.78
C ARG A 55 4.49 10.86 -6.74
N GLU A 56 4.10 9.61 -6.51
CA GLU A 56 4.47 8.48 -7.36
C GLU A 56 3.64 8.41 -8.65
N GLN A 57 2.47 9.06 -8.70
CA GLN A 57 1.63 9.22 -9.89
C GLN A 57 2.10 10.37 -10.79
N ASP A 58 2.62 11.46 -10.21
CA ASP A 58 3.16 12.62 -10.95
C ASP A 58 4.45 12.31 -11.74
N HIS A 59 5.07 11.13 -11.52
CA HIS A 59 6.33 10.72 -12.14
C HIS A 59 6.18 9.56 -13.17
N ALA A 60 4.95 9.16 -13.50
CA ALA A 60 4.65 8.19 -14.56
C ALA A 60 4.25 8.90 -15.88
#